data_AF-A0A7C6WSM2-F1
#
_entry.id   AF-A0A7C6WSM2-F1
#
_cell.length_a   1.000
_cell.length_b   1.000
_cell.length_c   1.000
_cell.angle_alpha   90.00
_cell.angle_beta   90.00
_cell.angle_gamma   90.00
#
_symmetry.space_group_name_H-M   'P 1'
#
loop_
_entity.id
_entity.type
_entity.pdbx_description
1 polymer ?
#
loop_
_entity_poly.entity_id
_entity_poly.type
_entity_poly.pdbx_seq_one_letter_code
_entity_poly.pdbx_strand_id
1 'polypeptide(L)'
;VYAEQTGENLDTVMTTGVLMANDTIRWWYVTMTQPESTSAISFDVVVLSPEGTVAAYTAREQYLAEAPLPLELQELQELEALEREKGPLYTWSLEDKQQYAPDFWGLPSEEDITQDEALAIATKCLVDQFGIKEEELPQWQPYYRFDISGNPQWIVEFFTEEIINSDTLTGYTIVMDAKSGEILEAWSPEQQNG
;
A
#
# COMPACT_ATOMS: atom_id res chain seq x y z
N VAL A 1 15.81 36.28 -26.24
CA VAL A 1 14.47 36.89 -26.07
C VAL A 1 13.55 35.76 -25.64
N TYR A 2 13.22 35.69 -24.35
CA TYR A 2 12.31 34.67 -23.84
C TYR A 2 10.88 35.23 -23.91
N ALA A 3 10.01 34.55 -24.63
CA ALA A 3 8.58 34.79 -24.62
C ALA A 3 7.92 33.48 -24.22
N GLU A 4 7.50 33.39 -22.95
CA GLU A 4 6.57 32.36 -22.51
C GLU A 4 5.17 32.76 -23.01
N GLN A 5 4.49 31.84 -23.67
CA GLN A 5 3.08 31.97 -24.00
C GLN A 5 2.35 30.78 -23.38
N THR A 6 1.63 31.04 -22.30
CA THR A 6 0.76 30.07 -21.62
C THR A 6 -0.64 30.15 -22.23
N GLY A 7 -1.16 29.02 -22.73
CA GLY A 7 -2.52 28.87 -23.24
C GLY A 7 -3.32 27.89 -22.38
N GLU A 8 -4.60 28.19 -22.16
CA GLU A 8 -5.47 27.57 -21.15
C GLU A 8 -6.01 26.16 -21.52
N ASN A 9 -5.95 25.28 -20.52
CA ASN A 9 -6.79 24.12 -20.16
C ASN A 9 -7.35 23.17 -21.23
N LEU A 10 -6.67 22.01 -21.35
CA LEU A 10 -7.32 20.70 -21.29
C LEU A 10 -6.81 20.03 -19.99
N ASP A 11 -7.72 19.75 -19.05
CA ASP A 11 -7.43 19.17 -17.73
C ASP A 11 -6.50 17.94 -17.83
N THR A 12 -5.31 17.86 -17.24
CA THR A 12 -4.43 18.84 -16.59
C THR A 12 -3.04 18.48 -17.13
N VAL A 13 -2.66 19.02 -18.29
CA VAL A 13 -1.30 18.86 -18.82
C VAL A 13 -0.64 20.22 -18.87
N MET A 14 0.33 20.44 -17.98
CA MET A 14 1.18 21.61 -17.99
C MET A 14 2.06 21.56 -19.24
N THR A 15 1.91 22.53 -20.13
CA THR A 15 2.66 22.60 -21.39
C THR A 15 3.60 23.79 -21.37
N THR A 16 4.89 23.54 -21.60
CA THR A 16 5.94 24.56 -21.70
C THR A 16 6.55 24.51 -23.09
N GLY A 17 6.55 25.63 -23.81
CA GLY A 17 7.16 25.76 -25.12
C GLY A 17 8.35 26.71 -25.10
N VAL A 18 9.51 26.26 -25.58
CA VAL A 18 10.71 27.08 -25.73
C VAL A 18 11.10 27.15 -27.19
N LEU A 19 11.16 28.38 -27.74
CA LEU A 19 11.69 28.60 -29.09
C LEU A 19 13.22 28.56 -29.04
N MET A 20 13.79 27.66 -29.82
CA MET A 20 15.22 27.43 -29.96
C MET A 20 15.63 27.75 -31.40
N ALA A 21 16.87 28.21 -31.56
CA ALA A 21 17.42 28.55 -32.88
C ALA A 21 18.93 28.37 -32.89
N ASN A 22 19.46 27.97 -34.04
CA ASN A 22 20.88 28.11 -34.39
C ASN A 22 21.00 28.88 -35.72
N ASP A 23 22.20 28.89 -36.31
CA ASP A 23 22.49 29.65 -37.53
C ASP A 23 21.69 29.19 -38.77
N THR A 24 21.11 27.97 -38.75
CA THR A 24 20.49 27.35 -39.92
C THR A 24 19.04 26.92 -39.72
N ILE A 25 18.60 26.65 -38.48
CA ILE A 25 17.26 26.15 -38.18
C ILE A 25 16.66 26.82 -36.95
N ARG A 26 15.33 26.88 -36.90
CA ARG A 26 14.54 27.26 -35.73
C ARG A 26 13.58 26.14 -35.39
N TRP A 27 13.39 25.88 -34.11
CA TRP A 27 12.48 24.85 -33.66
C TRP A 27 11.86 25.20 -32.32
N TRP A 28 10.64 24.72 -32.09
CA TRP A 28 10.01 24.72 -30.78
C TRP A 28 10.35 23.41 -30.08
N TYR A 29 10.78 23.52 -28.82
CA TYR A 29 10.83 22.40 -27.89
C TYR A 29 9.63 22.53 -26.97
N VAL A 30 8.71 21.57 -27.04
CA VAL A 30 7.46 21.57 -26.27
C VAL A 30 7.48 20.40 -25.31
N THR A 31 7.38 20.70 -24.02
CA THR A 31 7.33 19.75 -22.92
C THR A 31 5.93 19.75 -22.34
N MET A 32 5.34 18.58 -22.20
CA MET A 32 4.02 18.36 -21.60
C MET A 32 4.18 17.50 -20.36
N THR A 33 3.77 18.00 -19.19
CA THR A 33 3.87 17.30 -17.89
C THR A 33 2.50 17.19 -17.24
N GLN A 34 2.20 16.05 -16.63
CA GLN A 34 0.98 15.87 -15.84
C GLN A 34 1.27 16.23 -14.38
N PRO A 35 0.64 17.29 -13.82
CA PRO A 35 0.99 17.83 -12.50
C PRO A 35 0.49 16.97 -11.34
N GLU A 36 -0.48 16.08 -11.55
CA GLU A 36 -1.01 15.17 -10.52
C GLU A 36 -0.29 13.82 -10.46
N SER A 37 0.63 13.58 -11.38
CA SER A 37 1.52 12.44 -11.30
C SER A 37 2.56 12.72 -10.21
N THR A 38 2.73 11.81 -9.23
CA THR A 38 3.85 11.80 -8.26
C THR A 38 5.21 11.68 -8.94
N SER A 39 5.22 11.64 -10.26
CA SER A 39 6.35 11.34 -11.11
C SER A 39 6.28 12.27 -12.29
N ALA A 40 7.11 13.30 -12.25
CA ALA A 40 7.17 14.33 -13.27
C ALA A 40 7.75 13.75 -14.57
N ILE A 41 6.97 12.93 -15.28
CA ILE A 41 7.31 12.46 -16.61
C ILE A 41 6.83 13.53 -17.58
N SER A 42 7.73 13.97 -18.45
CA SER A 42 7.41 14.85 -19.55
C SER A 42 7.27 14.09 -20.86
N PHE A 43 6.29 14.49 -21.66
CA PHE A 43 6.23 14.17 -23.08
C PHE A 43 6.81 15.35 -23.86
N ASP A 44 7.90 15.11 -24.59
CA ASP A 44 8.61 16.14 -25.33
C ASP A 44 8.33 16.04 -26.83
N VAL A 45 8.20 17.20 -27.49
CA VAL A 45 7.98 17.32 -28.94
C VAL A 45 8.88 18.42 -29.50
N VAL A 46 9.60 18.10 -30.58
CA VAL A 46 10.41 19.05 -31.34
C VAL A 46 9.72 19.37 -32.65
N VAL A 47 9.39 20.63 -32.86
CA VAL A 47 8.69 21.11 -34.07
C VAL A 47 9.56 22.12 -34.81
N LEU A 48 9.91 21.82 -36.07
CA LEU A 48 10.67 22.73 -36.93
C LEU A 48 9.80 23.91 -37.38
N SER A 49 10.37 25.10 -37.36
CA SER A 49 9.76 26.35 -37.82
C SER A 49 10.41 26.80 -39.14
N PRO A 50 9.63 27.39 -40.07
CA PRO A 50 8.21 27.74 -39.96
C PRO A 50 7.21 26.65 -40.35
N GLU A 51 7.65 25.53 -40.92
CA GLU A 51 6.77 24.56 -41.58
C GLU A 51 5.88 23.77 -40.61
N GLY A 52 6.21 23.74 -39.32
CA GLY A 52 5.45 23.01 -38.31
C GLY A 52 5.72 21.50 -38.34
N THR A 53 6.79 21.06 -39.01
CA THR A 53 7.14 19.64 -39.12
C THR A 53 7.67 19.11 -37.79
N VAL A 54 7.07 18.04 -37.27
CA VAL A 54 7.59 17.33 -36.09
C VAL A 54 8.88 16.60 -36.47
N ALA A 55 10.00 16.98 -35.85
CA ALA A 55 11.31 16.36 -36.06
C ALA A 55 11.60 15.23 -35.08
N ALA A 56 11.09 15.33 -33.86
CA ALA A 56 11.23 14.31 -32.82
C ALA A 56 10.09 14.42 -31.79
N TYR A 57 9.79 13.32 -31.13
CA TYR A 57 8.87 13.28 -30.00
C TYR A 57 9.21 12.07 -29.10
N THR A 58 8.83 12.13 -27.82
CA THR A 58 8.95 10.98 -26.91
C THR A 58 8.06 9.84 -27.39
N ALA A 59 8.62 8.66 -27.68
CA ALA A 59 7.82 7.50 -28.09
C ALA A 59 6.95 6.99 -26.92
N ARG A 60 5.76 6.47 -27.21
CA ARG A 60 4.84 5.95 -26.18
C ARG A 60 5.47 4.85 -25.34
N GLU A 61 6.25 3.98 -25.97
CA GLU A 61 6.94 2.87 -25.31
C GLU A 61 8.01 3.39 -24.35
N GLN A 62 8.71 4.45 -24.72
CA GLN A 62 9.68 5.12 -23.85
C GLN A 62 8.97 5.78 -22.66
N TYR A 63 7.87 6.49 -22.93
CA TYR A 63 7.05 7.10 -21.88
C TYR A 63 6.55 6.06 -20.86
N LEU A 64 6.07 4.90 -21.32
CA LEU A 64 5.60 3.82 -20.44
C LEU A 64 6.74 3.11 -19.71
N ALA A 65 7.95 3.06 -20.28
CA ALA A 65 9.12 2.46 -19.64
C ALA A 65 9.72 3.36 -18.55
N GLU A 66 9.61 4.68 -18.70
CA GLU A 66 10.09 5.67 -17.74
C GLU A 66 9.03 6.08 -16.71
N ALA A 67 7.77 5.68 -16.94
CA ALA A 67 6.72 5.85 -15.96
C ALA A 67 7.01 4.98 -14.74
N PRO A 68 7.12 5.57 -13.54
CA PRO A 68 7.24 4.75 -12.35
C PRO A 68 5.92 4.02 -12.15
N LEU A 69 6.04 2.92 -11.43
CA LEU A 69 4.90 2.10 -11.09
C LEU A 69 3.90 2.94 -10.29
N PRO A 70 2.59 2.72 -10.46
CA PRO A 70 1.57 3.18 -9.52
C PRO A 70 2.04 2.97 -8.06
N LEU A 71 1.74 3.90 -7.16
CA LEU A 71 2.17 3.86 -5.76
C LEU A 71 1.84 2.50 -5.11
N GLU A 72 0.64 1.99 -5.35
CA GLU A 72 0.18 0.66 -4.90
C GLU A 72 1.11 -0.49 -5.31
N LEU A 73 1.65 -0.44 -6.54
CA LEU A 73 2.59 -1.45 -7.03
C LEU A 73 4.00 -1.26 -6.43
N GLN A 74 4.39 -0.02 -6.09
CA GLN A 74 5.64 0.22 -5.38
C GLN A 74 5.56 -0.33 -3.95
N GLU A 75 4.48 0.00 -3.23
CA GLU A 75 4.22 -0.50 -1.87
C GLU A 75 4.16 -2.02 -1.82
N LEU A 76 3.54 -2.66 -2.82
CA LEU A 76 3.51 -4.12 -2.95
C LEU A 76 4.92 -4.70 -3.15
N GLN A 77 5.74 -4.11 -4.02
CA GLN A 77 7.12 -4.58 -4.25
C GLN A 77 8.01 -4.40 -3.02
N GLU A 78 7.83 -3.30 -2.28
CA GLU A 78 8.54 -3.05 -1.03
C GLU A 78 8.13 -4.07 0.04
N LEU A 79 6.83 -4.35 0.17
CA LEU A 79 6.34 -5.39 1.08
C LEU A 79 6.90 -6.78 0.71
N GLU A 80 6.82 -7.18 -0.56
CA GLU A 80 7.39 -8.46 -1.02
C GLU A 80 8.89 -8.57 -0.76
N ALA A 81 9.63 -7.46 -0.87
CA ALA A 81 11.05 -7.44 -0.56
C ALA A 81 11.32 -7.65 0.93
N LEU A 82 10.56 -6.99 1.79
CA LEU A 82 10.64 -7.16 3.25
C LEU A 82 10.21 -8.55 3.67
N GLU A 83 9.14 -9.11 3.10
CA GLU A 83 8.66 -10.45 3.42
C GLU A 83 9.67 -11.55 3.03
N ARG A 84 10.45 -11.32 1.97
CA ARG A 84 11.55 -12.22 1.57
C ARG A 84 12.68 -12.26 2.62
N GLU A 85 12.86 -11.17 3.36
CA GLU A 85 13.89 -11.07 4.41
C GLU A 85 13.37 -11.54 5.78
N LYS A 86 12.15 -11.13 6.15
CA LYS A 86 11.60 -11.26 7.51
C LYS A 86 10.55 -12.35 7.65
N GLY A 87 10.10 -12.94 6.54
CA GLY A 87 8.93 -13.80 6.48
C GLY A 87 7.63 -13.02 6.25
N PRO A 88 6.48 -13.70 6.16
CA PRO A 88 5.20 -13.04 5.88
C PRO A 88 4.82 -11.97 6.91
N LEU A 89 4.14 -10.92 6.49
CA LEU A 89 3.79 -9.76 7.30
C LEU A 89 3.05 -10.11 8.60
N TYR A 90 2.18 -11.11 8.56
CA TYR A 90 1.44 -11.56 9.75
C TYR A 90 2.36 -12.12 10.85
N THR A 91 3.55 -12.63 10.51
CA THR A 91 4.54 -13.16 11.48
C THR A 91 5.44 -12.11 12.10
N TRP A 92 5.40 -10.86 11.62
CA TRP A 92 6.27 -9.80 12.12
C TRP A 92 5.90 -9.39 13.56
N SER A 93 6.89 -8.90 14.30
CA SER A 93 6.67 -8.31 15.62
C SER A 93 5.82 -7.03 15.52
N LEU A 94 5.26 -6.58 16.63
CA LEU A 94 4.47 -5.34 16.66
C LEU A 94 5.35 -4.12 16.35
N GLU A 95 6.61 -4.10 16.79
CA GLU A 95 7.57 -3.03 16.50
C GLU A 95 7.89 -2.97 15.00
N ASP A 96 8.10 -4.13 14.37
CA ASP A 96 8.36 -4.22 12.94
C ASP A 96 7.15 -3.75 12.11
N LYS A 97 5.95 -4.13 12.53
CA LYS A 97 4.69 -3.66 11.96
C LYS A 97 4.55 -2.14 12.11
N GLN A 98 4.78 -1.59 13.30
CA GLN A 98 4.75 -0.15 13.55
C GLN A 98 5.77 0.59 12.67
N GLN A 99 6.98 0.07 12.47
CA GLN A 99 7.98 0.70 11.60
C GLN A 99 7.56 0.71 10.13
N TYR A 100 6.87 -0.34 9.68
CA TYR A 100 6.38 -0.44 8.32
C TYR A 100 5.16 0.46 8.04
N ALA A 101 4.19 0.49 8.94
CA ALA A 101 2.95 1.24 8.78
C ALA A 101 2.56 1.99 10.08
N PRO A 102 3.32 3.03 10.47
CA PRO A 102 3.16 3.71 11.77
C PRO A 102 1.84 4.45 11.94
N ASP A 103 1.13 4.73 10.85
CA ASP A 103 -0.19 5.39 10.88
C ASP A 103 -1.33 4.39 11.17
N PHE A 104 -1.08 3.09 11.03
CA PHE A 104 -2.08 2.03 11.21
C PHE A 104 -1.76 1.12 12.38
N TRP A 105 -0.47 0.82 12.60
CA TRP A 105 -0.03 -0.15 13.60
C TRP A 105 0.85 0.49 14.67
N GLY A 106 0.62 0.08 15.90
CA GLY A 106 1.29 0.62 17.07
C GLY A 106 1.72 -0.44 18.08
N LEU A 107 1.99 0.03 19.29
CA LEU A 107 2.29 -0.80 20.45
C LEU A 107 1.26 -0.50 21.56
N PRO A 108 0.88 -1.50 22.35
CA PRO A 108 0.04 -1.29 23.53
C PRO A 108 0.76 -0.39 24.55
N SER A 109 0.00 0.47 25.23
CA SER A 109 0.46 1.24 26.38
C SER A 109 0.30 0.44 27.68
N GLU A 110 0.81 0.97 28.79
CA GLU A 110 0.65 0.35 30.12
C GLU A 110 -0.80 0.31 30.62
N GLU A 111 -1.70 1.11 30.04
CA GLU A 111 -3.13 1.12 30.36
C GLU A 111 -3.94 0.11 29.53
N ASP A 112 -3.35 -0.42 28.48
CA ASP A 112 -3.99 -1.39 27.59
C ASP A 112 -3.74 -2.81 28.10
N ILE A 113 -4.63 -3.74 27.74
CA ILE A 113 -4.43 -5.15 28.03
C ILE A 113 -3.18 -5.64 27.31
N THR A 114 -2.49 -6.57 27.97
CA THR A 114 -1.28 -7.19 27.43
C THR A 114 -1.61 -8.16 26.28
N GLN A 115 -0.60 -8.50 25.49
CA GLN A 115 -0.74 -9.52 24.44
C GLN A 115 -1.21 -10.88 25.02
N ASP A 116 -0.74 -11.26 26.21
CA ASP A 116 -1.12 -12.51 26.87
C ASP A 116 -2.59 -12.48 27.32
N GLU A 117 -3.08 -11.34 27.80
CA GLU A 117 -4.51 -11.15 28.13
C GLU A 117 -5.37 -11.18 26.87
N ALA A 118 -4.95 -10.51 25.80
CA ALA A 118 -5.63 -10.56 24.51
C ALA A 118 -5.68 -11.98 23.96
N LEU A 119 -4.59 -12.75 24.04
CA LEU A 119 -4.57 -14.16 23.66
C LEU A 119 -5.55 -14.99 24.48
N ALA A 120 -5.60 -14.80 25.81
CA ALA A 120 -6.50 -15.54 26.68
C ALA A 120 -7.98 -15.27 26.33
N ILE A 121 -8.33 -14.00 26.07
CA ILE A 121 -9.68 -13.59 25.65
C ILE A 121 -10.01 -14.20 24.27
N ALA A 122 -9.11 -14.08 23.30
CA ALA A 122 -9.32 -14.59 21.95
C ALA A 122 -9.44 -16.13 21.92
N THR A 123 -8.63 -16.82 22.70
CA THR A 123 -8.69 -18.29 22.85
C THR A 123 -10.01 -18.72 23.46
N LYS A 124 -10.49 -18.00 24.49
CA LYS A 124 -11.81 -18.25 25.08
C LYS A 124 -12.93 -18.04 24.06
N CYS A 125 -12.81 -17.03 23.20
CA CYS A 125 -13.77 -16.79 22.11
C CYS A 125 -13.84 -17.98 21.12
N LEU A 126 -12.69 -18.56 20.74
CA LEU A 126 -12.64 -19.74 19.88
C LEU A 126 -13.48 -20.90 20.44
N VAL A 127 -13.37 -21.15 21.74
CA VAL A 127 -14.12 -22.22 22.41
C VAL A 127 -15.60 -21.85 22.56
N ASP A 128 -15.89 -20.68 23.15
CA ASP A 128 -17.26 -20.32 23.56
C ASP A 128 -18.16 -19.98 22.36
N GLN A 129 -17.64 -19.28 21.35
CA GLN A 129 -18.43 -18.77 20.23
C GLN A 129 -18.36 -19.71 19.01
N PHE A 130 -17.17 -20.21 18.68
CA PHE A 130 -16.98 -21.05 17.50
C PHE A 130 -17.00 -22.55 17.81
N GLY A 131 -17.04 -22.95 19.08
CA GLY A 131 -17.15 -24.34 19.48
C GLY A 131 -15.89 -25.16 19.21
N ILE A 132 -14.72 -24.51 19.05
CA ILE A 132 -13.43 -25.19 18.94
C ILE A 132 -13.17 -25.95 20.22
N LYS A 133 -12.77 -27.22 20.12
CA LYS A 133 -12.49 -28.03 21.30
C LYS A 133 -11.14 -27.67 21.89
N GLU A 134 -11.01 -27.81 23.21
CA GLU A 134 -9.73 -27.54 23.89
C GLU A 134 -8.57 -28.39 23.32
N GLU A 135 -8.84 -29.63 22.90
CA GLU A 135 -7.83 -30.49 22.26
C GLU A 135 -7.37 -30.02 20.87
N GLU A 136 -8.14 -29.14 20.20
CA GLU A 136 -7.87 -28.62 18.87
C GLU A 136 -7.11 -27.29 18.92
N LEU A 137 -7.20 -26.55 20.04
CA LEU A 137 -6.53 -25.25 20.22
C LEU A 137 -5.03 -25.26 19.91
N PRO A 138 -4.22 -26.28 20.25
CA PRO A 138 -2.80 -26.29 19.92
C PRO A 138 -2.49 -26.26 18.41
N GLN A 139 -3.47 -26.58 17.55
CA GLN A 139 -3.31 -26.53 16.09
C GLN A 139 -3.48 -25.10 15.54
N TRP A 140 -4.09 -24.20 16.31
CA TRP A 140 -4.39 -22.83 15.95
C TRP A 140 -3.32 -21.89 16.49
N GLN A 141 -2.38 -21.49 15.63
CA GLN A 141 -1.28 -20.60 15.99
C GLN A 141 -1.76 -19.14 15.99
N PRO A 142 -1.58 -18.39 17.09
CA PRO A 142 -1.97 -17.00 17.18
C PRO A 142 -0.93 -16.05 16.55
N TYR A 143 -1.42 -15.03 15.86
CA TYR A 143 -0.67 -13.91 15.30
C TYR A 143 -1.36 -12.61 15.67
N TYR A 144 -0.56 -11.55 15.87
CA TYR A 144 -1.04 -10.35 16.56
C TYR A 144 -0.86 -9.11 15.70
N ARG A 145 -1.82 -8.20 15.78
CA ARG A 145 -1.69 -6.80 15.37
C ARG A 145 -2.28 -5.90 16.45
N PHE A 146 -1.75 -4.69 16.53
CA PHE A 146 -2.27 -3.64 17.39
C PHE A 146 -2.61 -2.43 16.51
N ASP A 147 -3.90 -2.24 16.24
CA ASP A 147 -4.40 -1.20 15.36
C ASP A 147 -4.59 0.11 16.13
N ILE A 148 -4.11 1.22 15.56
CA ILE A 148 -4.19 2.56 16.13
C ILE A 148 -4.84 3.58 15.17
N SER A 149 -5.39 3.11 14.05
CA SER A 149 -6.04 3.96 13.05
C SER A 149 -7.36 4.59 13.56
N GLY A 150 -7.90 4.06 14.65
CA GLY A 150 -9.05 4.58 15.37
C GLY A 150 -8.89 4.44 16.89
N ASN A 151 -9.90 3.86 17.54
CA ASN A 151 -9.73 3.44 18.94
C ASN A 151 -8.75 2.26 18.97
N PRO A 152 -7.74 2.24 19.86
CA PRO A 152 -6.76 1.17 19.91
C PRO A 152 -7.40 -0.21 20.09
N GLN A 153 -7.00 -1.16 19.25
CA GLN A 153 -7.57 -2.51 19.20
C GLN A 153 -6.48 -3.57 19.11
N TRP A 154 -6.70 -4.66 19.84
CA TRP A 154 -5.99 -5.91 19.59
C TRP A 154 -6.72 -6.68 18.49
N ILE A 155 -5.95 -7.16 17.52
CA ILE A 155 -6.41 -8.11 16.52
C ILE A 155 -5.58 -9.37 16.67
N VAL A 156 -6.26 -10.48 16.97
CA VAL A 156 -5.63 -11.79 17.11
C VAL A 156 -6.16 -12.69 16.00
N GLU A 157 -5.26 -13.13 15.13
CA GLU A 157 -5.55 -14.07 14.05
C GLU A 157 -5.06 -15.46 14.42
N PHE A 158 -5.83 -16.48 14.11
CA PHE A 158 -5.45 -17.86 14.32
C PHE A 158 -5.42 -18.61 13.00
N PHE A 159 -4.26 -19.19 12.70
CA PHE A 159 -4.06 -20.02 11.52
C PHE A 159 -3.60 -21.42 11.90
N THR A 160 -4.09 -22.42 11.16
CA THR A 160 -3.50 -23.77 11.17
C THR A 160 -2.37 -23.84 10.16
N GLU A 161 -1.53 -24.88 10.24
CA GLU A 161 -0.53 -25.15 9.18
C GLU A 161 -1.18 -25.33 7.80
N GLU A 162 -2.39 -25.89 7.74
CA GLU A 162 -3.14 -26.02 6.48
C GLU A 162 -3.48 -24.64 5.89
N ILE A 163 -3.97 -23.70 6.72
CA ILE A 163 -4.29 -22.34 6.29
C ILE A 163 -3.04 -21.58 5.84
N ILE A 164 -1.94 -21.71 6.58
CA ILE A 164 -0.65 -21.07 6.25
C ILE A 164 -0.13 -21.53 4.89
N ASN A 165 -0.38 -22.80 4.52
CA ASN A 165 0.03 -23.38 3.25
C ASN A 165 -1.03 -23.24 2.14
N SER A 166 -2.13 -22.54 2.39
CA SER A 166 -3.20 -22.31 1.42
C SER A 166 -3.03 -20.98 0.69
N ASP A 167 -3.70 -20.83 -0.46
CA ASP A 167 -3.67 -19.58 -1.24
C ASP A 167 -4.49 -18.44 -0.58
N THR A 168 -5.34 -18.77 0.39
CA THR A 168 -6.25 -17.83 1.06
C THR A 168 -6.03 -17.93 2.56
N LEU A 169 -5.22 -17.03 3.13
CA LEU A 169 -4.89 -16.97 4.56
C LEU A 169 -6.11 -16.56 5.41
N THR A 170 -7.11 -17.43 5.46
CA THR A 170 -8.43 -17.16 6.05
C THR A 170 -8.56 -17.96 7.34
N GLY A 171 -8.23 -17.32 8.44
CA GLY A 171 -8.25 -17.88 9.79
C GLY A 171 -9.45 -17.47 10.61
N TYR A 172 -9.37 -17.74 11.90
CA TYR A 172 -10.20 -16.98 12.84
C TYR A 172 -9.55 -15.63 13.07
N THR A 173 -10.36 -14.57 13.13
CA THR A 173 -9.90 -13.24 13.46
C THR A 173 -10.77 -12.69 14.59
N ILE A 174 -10.14 -12.32 15.70
CA ILE A 174 -10.79 -11.73 16.87
C ILE A 174 -10.27 -10.30 17.02
N VAL A 175 -11.20 -9.34 17.03
CA VAL A 175 -10.91 -7.92 17.26
C VAL A 175 -11.49 -7.53 18.61
N MET A 176 -10.67 -6.90 19.44
CA MET A 176 -11.09 -6.48 20.78
C MET A 176 -10.56 -5.09 21.12
N ASP A 177 -11.34 -4.36 21.91
CA ASP A 177 -10.94 -3.07 22.47
C ASP A 177 -9.70 -3.24 23.36
N ALA A 178 -8.66 -2.43 23.11
CA ALA A 178 -7.38 -2.60 23.79
C ALA A 178 -7.43 -2.28 25.28
N LYS A 179 -8.39 -1.47 25.75
CA LYS A 179 -8.46 -1.09 27.18
C LYS A 179 -9.26 -2.07 28.00
N SER A 180 -10.40 -2.52 27.48
CA SER A 180 -11.37 -3.34 28.20
C SER A 180 -11.26 -4.83 27.90
N GLY A 181 -10.70 -5.19 26.75
CA GLY A 181 -10.74 -6.57 26.24
C GLY A 181 -12.13 -7.00 25.76
N GLU A 182 -13.07 -6.07 25.59
CA GLU A 182 -14.37 -6.37 24.97
C GLU A 182 -14.17 -6.79 23.51
N ILE A 183 -14.72 -7.95 23.14
CA ILE A 183 -14.71 -8.43 21.76
C ILE A 183 -15.67 -7.57 20.93
N LEU A 184 -15.10 -6.86 19.97
CA LEU A 184 -15.85 -5.99 19.05
C LEU A 184 -16.33 -6.80 17.85
N GLU A 185 -15.46 -7.62 17.29
CA GLU A 185 -15.72 -8.43 16.10
C GLU A 185 -15.02 -9.79 16.23
N ALA A 186 -15.65 -10.84 15.70
CA ALA A 186 -15.09 -12.17 15.67
C ALA A 186 -15.60 -12.88 14.42
N TRP A 187 -14.67 -13.38 13.60
CA TRP A 187 -15.00 -14.06 12.34
C TRP A 187 -14.34 -15.43 12.27
N SER A 188 -15.06 -16.38 11.69
CA SER A 188 -14.54 -17.69 11.31
C SER A 188 -14.02 -17.69 9.86
N PRO A 189 -13.18 -18.68 9.49
CA PRO A 189 -12.74 -18.88 8.11
C PRO A 189 -13.89 -18.95 7.09
N GLU A 190 -15.03 -19.52 7.49
CA GLU A 190 -16.20 -19.68 6.63
C GLU A 190 -16.93 -18.35 6.39
N GLN A 191 -16.94 -17.46 7.38
CA GLN A 191 -17.62 -16.16 7.30
C GLN A 191 -16.84 -15.14 6.49
N GLN A 192 -15.51 -15.26 6.44
CA GLN A 192 -14.65 -14.37 5.66
C GLN A 192 -14.61 -14.73 4.15
N ASN A 193 -15.03 -15.95 3.79
CA ASN A 193 -15.06 -16.44 2.41
C ASN A 193 -16.43 -16.29 1.70
N GLY A 194 -17.42 -15.65 2.34
CA GLY A 194 -18.79 -15.47 1.83
C GLY A 194 -19.15 -14.02 1.58
#